data_AF-A0A1Y4EWV5-F1
#
_entry.id   AF-A0A1Y4EWV5-F1
#
_cell.length_a   1.000
_cell.length_b   1.000
_cell.length_c   1.000
_cell.angle_alpha   90.00
_cell.angle_beta   90.00
_cell.angle_gamma   90.00
#
_symmetry.space_group_name_H-M   'P 1'
#
loop_
_entity.id
_entity.type
_entity.pdbx_description
1 polymer ?
#
loop_
_entity_poly.entity_id
_entity_poly.type
_entity_poly.pdbx_seq_one_letter_code
_entity_poly.pdbx_strand_id
1 'polypeptide(L)'
;MDDIKLAMLRNKEAAKRLTEAGVLLPCPGCGESSAKICYVCGDHFGMCKTCGWTGPFRNAEYEARLAWNTRAPILSESEMEMLDEH
;
A
#
# COMPACT_ATOMS: atom_id res chain seq x y z
N MET A 1 10.13 7.92 12.69
CA MET A 1 9.32 7.80 11.46
C MET A 1 9.81 6.61 10.64
N ASP A 2 8.97 5.60 10.49
CA ASP A 2 9.18 4.41 9.66
C ASP A 2 8.80 4.66 8.19
N ASP A 3 9.35 3.88 7.25
CA ASP A 3 9.07 4.00 5.81
C ASP A 3 7.60 3.77 5.49
N ILE A 4 6.88 2.94 6.28
CA ILE A 4 5.42 2.76 6.17
C ILE A 4 4.71 4.10 6.41
N LYS A 5 5.02 4.78 7.52
CA LYS A 5 4.42 6.06 7.87
C LYS A 5 4.73 7.12 6.80
N LEU A 6 5.99 7.20 6.36
CA LEU A 6 6.40 8.14 5.32
C LEU A 6 5.66 7.90 4.00
N ALA A 7 5.53 6.64 3.58
CA ALA A 7 4.80 6.30 2.36
C ALA A 7 3.30 6.60 2.48
N MET A 8 2.70 6.41 3.67
CA MET A 8 1.33 6.86 3.97
C MET A 8 1.21 8.39 3.92
N LEU A 9 2.27 9.15 4.22
CA LEU A 9 2.32 10.61 4.03
C LEU A 9 2.70 11.02 2.59
N ARG A 10 2.49 10.14 1.60
CA ARG A 10 2.78 10.34 0.18
C ARG A 10 4.27 10.54 -0.16
N ASN A 11 5.19 10.12 0.70
CA ASN A 11 6.61 10.09 0.37
C ASN A 11 6.88 8.99 -0.68
N LYS A 12 7.10 9.42 -1.93
CA LYS A 12 7.31 8.51 -3.07
C LYS A 12 8.58 7.67 -2.94
N GLU A 13 9.63 8.20 -2.33
CA GLU A 13 10.89 7.47 -2.14
C GLU A 13 10.74 6.37 -1.08
N ALA A 14 10.03 6.65 0.01
CA ALA A 14 9.69 5.61 1.00
C ALA A 14 8.82 4.51 0.38
N ALA A 15 7.79 4.88 -0.39
CA ALA A 15 6.96 3.92 -1.11
C ALA A 15 7.78 3.04 -2.07
N LYS A 16 8.78 3.62 -2.74
CA LYS A 16 9.69 2.89 -3.62
C LYS A 16 10.58 1.91 -2.85
N ARG A 17 11.21 2.33 -1.74
CA ARG A 17 11.99 1.43 -0.88
C ARG A 17 11.17 0.25 -0.37
N LEU A 18 9.95 0.49 0.09
CA LEU A 18 9.04 -0.59 0.52
C LEU A 18 8.71 -1.54 -0.63
N THR A 19 8.47 -1.00 -1.83
CA THR A 19 8.20 -1.78 -3.03
C THR A 19 9.38 -2.70 -3.38
N GLU A 20 10.60 -2.18 -3.34
CA GLU A 20 11.85 -2.92 -3.56
C GLU A 20 12.09 -3.99 -2.49
N ALA A 21 11.79 -3.68 -1.22
CA ALA A 21 11.84 -4.63 -0.11
C ALA A 21 10.69 -5.66 -0.14
N GLY A 22 9.71 -5.45 -1.01
CA GLY A 22 8.53 -6.30 -1.14
C GLY A 22 7.50 -6.20 -0.03
N VAL A 23 7.54 -5.11 0.72
CA VAL A 23 6.59 -4.77 1.77
C VAL A 23 5.42 -4.01 1.17
N LEU A 24 4.20 -4.37 1.57
CA LEU A 24 2.98 -3.66 1.18
C LEU A 24 2.49 -2.81 2.34
N LEU A 25 2.07 -1.59 2.02
CA LEU A 25 1.36 -0.76 2.98
C LEU A 25 0.05 -1.42 3.46
N PRO A 26 -0.43 -1.10 4.68
CA PRO A 26 -1.68 -1.65 5.23
C PRO A 26 -2.88 -1.41 4.32
N CYS A 27 -3.99 -2.14 4.47
CA CYS A 27 -5.15 -1.98 3.60
C CYS A 27 -5.76 -0.57 3.70
N PRO A 28 -6.07 0.13 2.58
CA PRO A 28 -6.72 1.44 2.64
C PRO A 28 -8.17 1.40 3.13
N GLY A 29 -8.85 0.25 3.03
CA GLY A 29 -10.26 0.13 3.43
C GLY A 29 -10.45 -0.29 4.89
N CYS A 30 -9.54 -1.09 5.45
CA CYS A 30 -9.70 -1.64 6.81
C CYS A 30 -8.45 -1.54 7.70
N GLY A 31 -7.36 -0.92 7.22
CA GLY A 31 -6.12 -0.74 8.00
C GLY A 31 -5.29 -2.00 8.23
N GLU A 32 -5.78 -3.20 7.88
CA GLU A 32 -5.07 -4.46 8.13
C GLU A 32 -3.88 -4.68 7.20
N SER A 33 -2.78 -5.18 7.75
CA SER A 33 -1.55 -5.54 7.00
C SER A 33 -1.63 -6.91 6.34
N SER A 34 -2.81 -7.29 5.84
CA SER A 34 -3.09 -8.60 5.22
C SER A 34 -3.07 -8.55 3.67
N ALA A 35 -2.58 -7.46 3.10
CA ALA A 35 -2.49 -7.26 1.66
C ALA A 35 -1.48 -8.22 1.01
N LYS A 36 -1.79 -8.70 -0.20
CA LYS A 36 -0.88 -9.47 -1.05
C LYS A 36 -1.00 -9.04 -2.50
N ILE A 37 0.04 -9.26 -3.30
CA ILE A 37 -0.10 -9.20 -4.76
C ILE A 37 -0.68 -10.53 -5.26
N CYS A 38 -1.72 -10.44 -6.07
CA CYS A 38 -2.33 -11.56 -6.77
C CYS A 38 -1.96 -11.49 -8.25
N TYR A 39 -1.90 -12.65 -8.89
CA TYR A 39 -1.70 -12.79 -10.34
C TYR A 39 -2.91 -13.49 -10.95
N VAL A 40 -3.53 -12.87 -11.96
CA VAL A 40 -4.70 -13.41 -12.68
C VAL A 40 -4.58 -13.02 -14.15
N CYS A 41 -4.65 -13.99 -15.05
CA CYS A 41 -4.73 -13.80 -16.50
C CYS A 41 -3.64 -12.88 -17.12
N GLY A 42 -2.42 -12.87 -16.57
CA GLY A 42 -1.33 -12.00 -17.05
C GLY A 42 -1.15 -10.71 -16.27
N ASP A 43 -2.11 -10.35 -15.41
CA ASP A 43 -2.08 -9.13 -14.61
C ASP A 43 -1.82 -9.40 -13.14
N HIS A 44 -1.19 -8.42 -12.49
CA HIS A 44 -0.86 -8.35 -11.08
C HIS A 44 -1.66 -7.23 -10.40
N PHE A 45 -2.16 -7.47 -9.20
CA PHE A 45 -2.86 -6.44 -8.42
C PHE A 45 -2.75 -6.71 -6.93
N GLY A 46 -2.73 -5.65 -6.12
CA GLY A 46 -2.81 -5.78 -4.66
C GLY A 46 -4.23 -6.13 -4.22
N MET A 47 -4.38 -7.04 -3.27
CA MET A 47 -5.67 -7.42 -2.69
C MET A 47 -5.53 -7.60 -1.18
N CYS A 48 -6.40 -6.95 -0.42
CA CYS A 48 -6.56 -7.22 1.01
C CYS A 48 -7.31 -8.53 1.23
N LYS A 49 -6.73 -9.44 2.01
CA LYS A 49 -7.39 -10.71 2.35
C LYS A 49 -8.54 -10.56 3.33
N THR A 50 -8.59 -9.46 4.09
CA THR A 50 -9.62 -9.23 5.12
C THR A 50 -10.90 -8.67 4.52
N CYS A 51 -10.83 -7.55 3.79
CA CYS A 51 -12.02 -6.86 3.28
C CYS A 51 -12.21 -6.95 1.76
N GLY A 52 -11.28 -7.59 1.04
CA GLY A 52 -11.37 -7.76 -0.42
C GLY A 52 -11.01 -6.51 -1.22
N TRP A 53 -10.53 -5.43 -0.59
CA TRP A 53 -10.10 -4.23 -1.32
C TRP A 53 -9.03 -4.57 -2.36
N THR A 54 -9.24 -4.16 -3.60
CA THR A 54 -8.32 -4.39 -4.72
C THR A 54 -7.68 -3.10 -5.20
N GLY A 55 -6.38 -3.17 -5.51
CA GLY A 55 -5.66 -2.16 -6.26
C GLY A 55 -5.86 -2.32 -7.78
N PRO A 56 -5.25 -1.44 -8.57
CA PRO A 56 -5.34 -1.51 -10.02
C PRO A 56 -4.52 -2.68 -10.58
N PHE A 57 -4.96 -3.24 -11.70
CA PHE A 57 -4.25 -4.29 -12.46
C PHE A 57 -3.03 -3.71 -13.19
N ARG A 58 -1.92 -4.43 -13.16
CA ARG A 58 -0.64 -4.09 -13.80
C ARG A 58 -0.02 -5.32 -14.44
N ASN A 59 0.66 -5.15 -15.56
CA ASN A 59 1.29 -6.27 -16.26
C ASN A 59 2.51 -6.86 -15.51
N ALA A 60 3.07 -6.13 -14.54
CA ALA A 60 4.22 -6.55 -13.75
C ALA A 60 3.94 -6.49 -12.25
N GLU A 61 4.48 -7.46 -11.51
CA GLU A 61 4.34 -7.52 -10.05
C GLU A 61 4.87 -6.27 -9.35
N TYR A 62 6.04 -5.78 -9.78
CA TYR A 62 6.66 -4.57 -9.25
C TYR A 62 5.74 -3.35 -9.40
N GLU A 63 5.11 -3.20 -10.56
CA GLU A 63 4.17 -2.09 -10.81
C GLU A 63 2.92 -2.19 -9.94
N ALA A 64 2.41 -3.40 -9.71
CA ALA A 64 1.28 -3.62 -8.81
C ALA A 64 1.62 -3.26 -7.36
N ARG A 65 2.81 -3.65 -6.88
CA ARG A 65 3.33 -3.26 -5.56
C ARG A 65 3.50 -1.74 -5.46
N LEU A 66 4.12 -1.13 -6.48
CA LEU A 66 4.33 0.31 -6.52
C LEU A 66 3.00 1.07 -6.50
N ALA A 67 2.02 0.64 -7.28
CA ALA A 67 0.68 1.23 -7.30
C ALA A 67 -0.02 1.10 -5.94
N TRP A 68 0.13 -0.04 -5.26
CA TRP A 68 -0.40 -0.22 -3.90
C TRP A 68 0.30 0.68 -2.88
N ASN A 69 1.62 0.86 -2.98
CA ASN A 69 2.41 1.63 -2.01
C ASN A 69 2.42 3.14 -2.27
N THR A 70 2.08 3.58 -3.47
CA THR A 70 1.96 5.02 -3.84
C THR A 70 0.51 5.51 -3.87
N ARG A 71 -0.44 4.66 -3.48
CA ARG A 71 -1.86 5.00 -3.46
C ARG A 71 -2.10 6.23 -2.58
N ALA A 72 -3.10 7.03 -2.95
CA ALA A 72 -3.60 8.06 -2.05
C ALA A 72 -4.20 7.39 -0.80
N PRO A 73 -3.72 7.70 0.41
CA PRO A 73 -4.38 7.28 1.63
C PRO A 73 -5.75 7.94 1.73
N ILE A 74 -6.76 7.20 2.17
CA ILE A 74 -8.04 7.75 2.65
C ILE A 74 -7.90 7.84 4.16
N LEU A 75 -7.04 8.74 4.64
CA LEU A 75 -6.89 8.97 6.08
C LEU A 75 -7.73 10.18 6.46
N SER A 76 -8.51 10.03 7.52
CA SER A 76 -9.10 11.14 8.26
C SER A 76 -8.02 11.95 8.99
N GLU A 77 -8.37 13.15 9.45
CA GLU A 77 -7.46 14.03 10.19
C GLU A 77 -6.93 13.36 11.47
N SER A 78 -7.78 12.65 12.21
CA SER A 78 -7.35 11.88 13.39
C SER A 78 -6.40 10.74 13.06
N GLU A 79 -6.61 10.06 11.92
CA GLU A 79 -5.69 9.01 11.46
C GLU A 79 -4.36 9.59 10.98
N MET A 80 -4.35 10.85 10.50
CA MET A 80 -3.12 11.57 10.18
C MET A 80 -2.35 11.97 11.44
N GLU A 81 -3.04 12.48 12.47
CA GLU A 81 -2.43 12.81 13.77
C GLU A 81 -1.79 11.58 14.44
N MET A 82 -2.45 10.42 14.39
CA MET A 82 -1.90 9.16 14.92
C MET A 82 -0.59 8.71 14.23
N LEU A 83 -0.33 9.13 12.98
CA LEU A 83 0.94 8.83 12.31
C LEU A 83 2.10 9.64 12.90
N ASP A 84 1.83 10.86 13.35
CA ASP A 84 2.83 11.82 13.83
C ASP A 84 3.24 11.58 15.29
N GLU A 85 2.45 10.86 16.09
CA GLU A 85 2.68 10.75 17.53
C GLU A 85 3.81 9.80 18.00
N HIS A 86 4.55 9.07 17.15
CA HIS A 86 5.65 8.15 17.56
C HIS A 86 6.72 7.97 16.47
#